data_AF-F8KPW9-F1
#
_entry.id   AF-F8KPW9-F1
#
_cell.length_a   1.000
_cell.length_b   1.000
_cell.length_c   1.000
_cell.angle_alpha   90.00
_cell.angle_beta   90.00
_cell.angle_gamma   90.00
#
_symmetry.space_group_name_H-M   'P 1'
#
loop_
_entity.id
_entity.type
_entity.pdbx_description
1 polymer ?
#
loop_
_entity_poly.entity_id
_entity_poly.type
_entity_poly.pdbx_seq_one_letter_code
_entity_poly.pdbx_strand_id
1 'polypeptide(L)'
;MALLGAVFIFSLAGIPPFSLFWGKLIVLQALMSQGMFLPMVIVINSAISVAYYFKILVAMFFKPAPQTPTPLSNASPAISALGILMAILSACPLIGLGFYWGLGITPAWVWPFRLLMP
;
A
#
# COMPACT_ATOMS: atom_id res chain seq x y z
N MET A 1 8.99 -9.91 18.01
CA MET A 1 8.69 -8.79 17.09
C MET A 1 8.83 -9.16 15.62
N ALA A 2 9.83 -9.95 15.21
CA ALA A 2 9.99 -10.35 13.81
C ALA A 2 8.83 -11.17 13.22
N LEU A 3 8.19 -12.02 14.03
CA LEU A 3 7.06 -12.85 13.59
C LEU A 3 5.81 -12.03 13.24
N LEU A 4 5.50 -10.98 14.01
CA LEU A 4 4.42 -10.04 13.69
C LEU A 4 4.72 -9.28 12.40
N GLY A 5 5.95 -8.78 12.24
CA GLY A 5 6.40 -8.11 11.01
C GLY A 5 6.29 -9.02 9.78
N ALA A 6 6.62 -10.31 9.93
CA ALA A 6 6.46 -11.31 8.88
C ALA A 6 4.99 -11.47 8.45
N VAL A 7 4.07 -11.58 9.42
CA VAL A 7 2.63 -11.69 9.17
C VAL A 7 2.09 -10.46 8.43
N PHE A 8 2.55 -9.25 8.79
CA PHE A 8 2.20 -8.02 8.06
C PHE A 8 2.76 -8.01 6.64
N ILE A 9 4.01 -8.41 6.43
CA ILE A 9 4.62 -8.49 5.10
C ILE A 9 3.92 -9.54 4.22
N PHE A 10 3.52 -10.68 4.80
CA PHE A 10 2.75 -11.70 4.10
C PHE A 10 1.33 -11.23 3.75
N SER A 11 0.70 -10.46 4.64
CA SER A 11 -0.57 -9.80 4.35
C SER A 11 -0.44 -8.82 3.19
N LEU A 12 0.62 -8.01 3.15
CA LEU A 12 0.95 -7.09 2.04
C LEU A 12 1.27 -7.82 0.72
N ALA A 13 1.91 -8.98 0.79
CA ALA A 13 2.16 -9.83 -0.38
C ALA A 13 0.88 -10.36 -1.02
N GLY A 14 -0.21 -10.50 -0.24
CA GLY A 14 -1.49 -10.98 -0.76
C GLY A 14 -1.46 -12.47 -1.11
N ILE A 15 -0.92 -13.30 -0.21
CA ILE A 15 -0.98 -14.77 -0.32
C ILE A 15 -2.42 -15.21 0.02
N PRO A 16 -2.98 -16.29 -0.57
CA PRO A 16 -4.39 -16.68 -0.42
C PRO A 16 -5.02 -16.72 0.99
N PRO A 17 -4.31 -17.06 2.08
CA PRO A 17 -4.90 -17.03 3.43
C PRO A 17 -5.04 -15.61 4.01
N PHE A 18 -4.55 -14.56 3.33
CA PHE A 18 -4.60 -13.18 3.82
C PHE A 18 -5.69 -12.34 3.12
N SER A 19 -6.25 -11.39 3.88
CA SER A 19 -7.34 -10.50 3.44
C SER A 19 -7.01 -9.70 2.17
N LEU A 20 -5.74 -9.39 1.90
CA LEU A 20 -5.34 -8.55 0.77
C LEU A 20 -5.40 -9.27 -0.59
N PHE A 21 -5.33 -10.61 -0.58
CA PHE A 21 -5.55 -11.43 -1.79
C PHE A 21 -6.99 -11.28 -2.28
N TRP A 22 -7.95 -11.45 -1.37
CA TRP A 22 -9.38 -11.31 -1.66
C TRP A 22 -9.75 -9.91 -2.14
N GLY A 23 -9.16 -8.87 -1.54
CA GLY A 23 -9.37 -7.48 -2.00
C GLY A 23 -8.96 -7.28 -3.46
N LYS A 24 -7.79 -7.80 -3.86
CA LYS A 24 -7.34 -7.72 -5.27
C LYS A 24 -8.22 -8.55 -6.22
N LEU A 25 -8.68 -9.73 -5.79
CA LEU A 25 -9.58 -10.55 -6.60
C LEU A 25 -10.90 -9.86 -6.90
N ILE A 26 -11.51 -9.19 -5.92
CA ILE A 26 -12.76 -8.43 -6.12
C ILE A 26 -12.55 -7.32 -7.14
N VAL A 27 -11.43 -6.60 -7.05
CA VAL A 27 -11.06 -5.57 -8.03
C VAL A 27 -10.84 -6.16 -9.42
N LEU A 28 -10.14 -7.30 -9.52
CA LEU A 28 -9.94 -7.99 -10.79
C LEU A 28 -11.26 -8.47 -11.41
N GLN A 29 -12.19 -8.97 -10.60
CA GLN A 29 -13.53 -9.35 -11.05
C GLN A 29 -14.32 -8.16 -11.60
N ALA A 30 -14.27 -7.01 -10.90
CA ALA A 30 -14.91 -5.77 -11.35
C ALA A 30 -14.30 -5.21 -12.65
N LEU A 31 -13.03 -5.48 -12.91
CA LEU A 31 -12.34 -5.03 -14.12
C LEU A 31 -12.44 -6.02 -15.29
N MET A 32 -12.62 -7.30 -15.01
CA MET A 32 -12.85 -8.32 -16.05
C MET A 32 -14.17 -8.06 -16.81
N SER A 33 -15.20 -7.53 -16.15
CA SER A 33 -16.46 -7.18 -16.81
C SER A 33 -16.36 -5.93 -17.71
N GLN A 34 -15.30 -5.14 -17.59
CA GLN A 34 -15.08 -3.91 -18.35
C GLN A 34 -14.31 -4.14 -19.66
N GLY A 35 -13.80 -5.36 -19.92
CA GLY A 35 -13.12 -5.69 -21.19
C GLY A 35 -11.79 -4.95 -21.43
N MET A 36 -11.19 -4.37 -20.38
CA MET A 36 -9.98 -3.57 -20.47
C MET A 36 -8.71 -4.39 -20.16
N PHE A 37 -7.55 -3.97 -20.65
CA PHE A 37 -6.23 -4.60 -20.34
C PHE A 37 -5.73 -4.34 -18.89
N LEU A 38 -6.47 -3.56 -18.10
CA LEU A 38 -6.14 -3.20 -16.71
C LEU A 38 -5.92 -4.39 -15.75
N PRO A 39 -6.68 -5.51 -15.81
CA PRO A 39 -6.46 -6.65 -14.94
C PRO A 39 -5.04 -7.22 -15.06
N MET A 40 -4.48 -7.24 -16.26
CA MET A 40 -3.15 -7.78 -16.51
C MET A 40 -2.06 -6.92 -15.85
N VAL A 41 -2.19 -5.60 -15.93
CA VAL A 41 -1.27 -4.66 -15.26
C VAL A 41 -1.31 -4.82 -13.74
N ILE A 42 -2.50 -5.02 -13.16
CA ILE A 42 -2.68 -5.23 -11.72
C ILE A 42 -2.01 -6.52 -11.26
N VAL A 43 -2.21 -7.62 -11.99
CA VAL A 43 -1.61 -8.92 -11.67
C VAL A 43 -0.08 -8.84 -11.75
N ILE A 44 0.46 -8.23 -12.80
CA ILE A 44 1.91 -8.07 -12.98
C ILE A 44 2.50 -7.23 -11.84
N ASN A 45 1.91 -6.07 -11.54
CA ASN A 45 2.38 -5.20 -10.46
C ASN A 45 2.33 -5.91 -9.10
N SER A 46 1.30 -6.73 -8.87
CA SER A 46 1.20 -7.55 -7.66
C SER A 46 2.27 -8.64 -7.59
N ALA A 47 2.58 -9.32 -8.70
CA ALA A 47 3.62 -10.35 -8.73
C ALA A 47 5.00 -9.76 -8.44
N ILE A 48 5.28 -8.59 -9.02
CA ILE A 48 6.52 -7.85 -8.79
C ILE A 48 6.67 -7.47 -7.32
N SER A 49 5.61 -6.97 -6.68
CA SER A 49 5.68 -6.56 -5.27
C SER A 49 5.99 -7.72 -4.32
N VAL A 50 5.43 -8.91 -4.56
CA VAL A 50 5.72 -10.12 -3.76
C VAL A 50 7.21 -10.44 -3.76
N ALA A 51 7.88 -10.34 -4.91
CA ALA A 51 9.32 -10.62 -5.01
C ALA A 51 10.15 -9.67 -4.13
N TYR A 52 9.80 -8.38 -4.07
CA TYR A 52 10.47 -7.42 -3.20
C TYR A 52 10.19 -7.67 -1.71
N TYR A 53 8.96 -8.01 -1.36
CA TYR A 53 8.57 -8.28 0.03
C TYR A 53 9.25 -9.54 0.58
N PHE A 54 9.41 -10.57 -0.25
CA PHE A 54 10.12 -11.79 0.16
C PHE A 54 11.60 -11.51 0.49
N LYS A 55 12.26 -10.62 -0.25
CA LYS A 55 13.65 -10.21 0.03
C LYS A 55 13.78 -9.55 1.41
N ILE A 56 12.82 -8.72 1.80
CA ILE A 56 12.78 -8.07 3.12
C ILE A 56 12.56 -9.12 4.21
N LEU A 57 11.65 -10.07 3.98
CA LEU A 57 11.34 -11.13 4.94
C LEU A 57 12.56 -12.01 5.20
N VAL A 58 13.29 -12.42 4.16
CA VAL A 58 14.56 -13.17 4.30
C VAL A 58 15.61 -12.34 5.05
N ALA A 59 15.74 -11.05 4.74
CA ALA A 59 16.67 -10.18 5.46
C ALA A 59 16.34 -10.06 6.95
N MET A 60 15.06 -10.14 7.33
CA MET A 60 14.63 -10.00 8.71
C MET A 60 14.87 -11.25 9.56
N PHE A 61 14.81 -12.45 8.97
CA PHE A 61 15.03 -13.72 9.70
C PHE A 61 16.46 -14.27 9.59
N PHE A 62 17.13 -14.04 8.46
CA PHE A 62 18.41 -14.69 8.15
C PHE A 62 19.63 -13.76 8.27
N LYS A 63 19.46 -12.43 8.40
CA LYS A 63 20.61 -11.57 8.69
C LYS A 63 20.82 -11.47 10.21
N PRO A 64 22.06 -11.69 10.69
CA PRO A 64 22.39 -11.43 12.09
C PRO A 64 22.17 -9.94 12.40
N ALA A 65 21.60 -9.66 13.57
CA ALA A 65 21.43 -8.30 14.04
C ALA A 65 22.79 -7.60 14.09
N PRO A 66 22.91 -6.34 13.61
CA PRO A 66 24.14 -5.57 13.75
C PRO A 66 24.55 -5.53 15.23
N GLN A 67 25.75 -6.03 15.56
CA GLN A 67 26.24 -6.10 16.94
C GLN A 67 26.58 -4.73 17.52
N THR A 68 26.73 -3.73 16.65
CA THR A 68 26.85 -2.33 17.01
C THR A 68 25.55 -1.62 16.65
N PRO A 69 24.87 -0.93 17.61
CA PRO A 69 23.93 0.09 17.24
C PRO A 69 24.76 1.16 16.51
N THR A 70 24.77 1.11 15.19
CA THR A 70 25.19 2.28 14.43
C THR A 70 24.30 3.40 14.95
N PRO A 71 24.85 4.50 15.51
CA PRO A 71 24.01 5.66 15.70
C PRO A 71 23.32 5.90 14.35
N LEU A 72 22.03 6.21 14.35
CA LEU A 72 21.36 6.81 13.18
C LEU A 72 22.04 8.17 12.94
N SER A 73 23.31 8.12 12.57
CA SER A 73 24.18 9.24 12.31
C SER A 73 23.79 9.68 10.92
N ASN A 74 22.85 10.62 10.91
CA ASN A 74 22.38 11.34 9.76
C ASN A 74 21.65 10.42 8.76
N ALA A 75 20.33 10.28 8.96
CA ALA A 75 19.47 10.21 7.80
C ALA A 75 19.88 11.39 6.91
N SER A 76 20.40 11.11 5.71
CA SER A 76 20.79 12.18 4.81
C SER A 76 19.57 13.11 4.66
N PRO A 77 19.76 14.43 4.47
CA PRO A 77 18.63 15.35 4.31
C PRO A 77 17.66 14.91 3.20
N ALA A 78 18.10 14.06 2.28
CA ALA A 78 17.25 13.43 1.27
C ALA A 78 16.27 12.39 1.84
N ILE A 79 16.67 11.58 2.83
CA ILE A 79 15.80 10.56 3.45
C ILE A 79 14.74 11.23 4.33
N SER A 80 15.11 12.28 5.07
CA SER A 80 14.15 13.05 5.88
C SER A 80 13.18 13.84 4.99
N ALA A 81 13.67 14.49 3.92
CA ALA A 81 12.82 15.17 2.95
C ALA A 81 11.84 14.20 2.26
N LEU A 82 12.28 12.99 1.91
CA LEU A 82 11.41 11.96 1.34
C LEU A 82 10.33 11.53 2.34
N GLY A 83 10.69 11.35 3.61
CA GLY A 83 9.72 11.03 4.67
C GLY A 83 8.64 12.10 4.83
N ILE A 84 9.04 13.38 4.81
CA ILE A 84 8.11 14.52 4.89
C ILE A 84 7.21 14.59 3.65
N LEU A 85 7.77 14.37 2.46
CA LEU A 85 7.01 14.43 1.21
C LEU A 85 5.98 13.31 1.11
N MET A 86 6.31 12.10 1.58
CA MET A 86 5.36 10.99 1.69
C MET A 86 4.25 11.29 2.70
N ALA A 87 4.58 11.90 3.83
CA ALA A 87 3.59 12.32 4.82
C ALA A 87 2.61 13.36 4.24
N ILE A 88 3.11 14.37 3.54
CA ILE A 88 2.28 15.40 2.88
C ILE A 88 1.39 14.79 1.80
N LEU A 89 1.94 13.90 0.98
CA LEU A 89 1.18 13.24 -0.09
C LEU A 89 0.05 12.36 0.46
N SER A 90 0.25 11.73 1.62
CA SER A 90 -0.80 10.95 2.29
C SER A 90 -1.86 11.83 2.96
N ALA A 91 -1.48 13.00 3.50
CA ALA A 91 -2.38 13.92 4.19
C ALA A 91 -3.22 14.79 3.24
N CYS A 92 -2.67 15.17 2.09
CA CYS A 92 -3.35 15.99 1.09
C CYS A 92 -4.72 15.44 0.63
N PRO A 93 -4.87 14.15 0.27
CA PRO A 93 -6.17 13.61 -0.13
C PRO A 93 -7.19 13.56 1.02
N LEU A 94 -6.75 13.40 2.28
CA LEU A 94 -7.63 13.45 3.46
C LEU A 94 -8.21 14.86 3.67
N ILE A 95 -7.37 15.88 3.53
CA ILE A 95 -7.77 17.28 3.65
C ILE A 95 -8.71 17.67 2.51
N GLY A 96 -8.38 17.26 1.28
CA GLY A 96 -9.25 17.47 0.12
C GLY A 96 -10.61 16.80 0.29
N LEU A 97 -10.65 15.52 0.65
CA LEU A 97 -11.90 14.78 0.89
C LEU A 97 -12.74 15.42 1.99
N GLY A 98 -12.13 15.85 3.10
CA GLY A 98 -12.84 16.55 4.18
C GLY A 98 -13.42 17.90 3.74
N PHE A 99 -12.68 18.65 2.93
CA PHE A 99 -13.11 19.95 2.39
C PHE A 99 -14.27 19.81 1.40
N TYR A 100 -14.20 18.83 0.49
CA TYR A 100 -15.28 18.56 -0.48
C TYR A 100 -16.57 18.06 0.20
N TRP A 101 -16.45 17.25 1.26
CA TRP A 101 -17.61 16.81 2.04
C TRP A 101 -18.28 17.95 2.81
N GLY A 102 -17.48 18.87 3.39
CA GLY A 102 -18.00 20.03 4.14
C GLY A 102 -18.68 21.09 3.27
N LEU A 103 -18.31 21.21 1.99
CA LEU A 103 -18.94 22.14 1.04
C LEU A 103 -20.14 21.53 0.29
N GLY A 104 -20.41 20.23 0.45
CA GLY A 104 -21.45 19.53 -0.32
C GLY A 104 -21.14 19.40 -1.82
N ILE A 105 -19.91 19.72 -2.23
CA ILE A 105 -19.44 19.64 -3.62
C ILE A 105 -18.67 18.33 -3.78
N THR A 106 -19.37 17.24 -4.05
CA THR A 106 -18.70 15.97 -4.35
C THR A 106 -18.13 15.99 -5.76
N PRO A 107 -16.83 15.68 -5.98
CA PRO A 107 -16.25 15.53 -7.31
C PRO A 107 -17.02 14.49 -8.13
N ALA A 108 -17.15 14.69 -9.44
CA ALA A 108 -17.89 13.78 -10.33
C ALA A 108 -17.41 12.31 -10.27
N TRP A 109 -16.14 12.10 -9.92
CA TRP A 109 -15.52 10.78 -9.76
C TRP A 109 -15.87 10.07 -8.45
N VAL A 110 -16.46 10.78 -7.47
CA VAL A 110 -16.93 10.23 -6.17
C VAL A 110 -18.39 9.77 -6.27
N TRP A 111 -19.14 10.27 -7.26
CA TRP A 111 -20.52 9.87 -7.55
C TRP A 111 -20.79 8.35 -7.56
N PRO A 112 -19.96 7.48 -8.20
CA PRO A 112 -20.19 6.04 -8.19
C PRO A 112 -20.12 5.39 -6.79
N PHE A 113 -19.40 5.99 -5.83
CA PHE A 113 -19.27 5.46 -4.47
C PHE A 113 -20.39 5.94 -3.53
N ARG A 114 -21.13 7.00 -3.89
CA ARG A 114 -22.25 7.52 -3.08
C ARG A 114 -23.43 6.55 -3.01
N LEU A 115 -23.62 5.73 -4.04
CA LEU A 115 -24.69 4.73 -4.11
C LEU A 115 -24.44 3.49 -3.20
N LEU A 116 -23.25 3.38 -2.63
CA LEU A 116 -22.83 2.27 -1.76
C LEU A 116 -22.81 2.65 -0.27
N MET A 117 -23.06 3.92 0.05
CA MET A 117 -23.22 4.39 1.43
C MET A 117 -24.73 4.43 1.76
N PRO A 118 -25.18 3.84 2.88
CA PRO A 118 -26.59 3.85 3.28
C PRO A 118 -27.12 5.25 3.61
#